data_AF-A0A4S3M871-F1
#
_entry.id   AF-A0A4S3M871-F1
#
_cell.length_a   1.000
_cell.length_b   1.000
_cell.length_c   1.000
_cell.angle_alpha   90.00
_cell.angle_beta   90.00
_cell.angle_gamma   90.00
#
_symmetry.space_group_name_H-M   'P 1'
#
loop_
_entity.id
_entity.type
_entity.pdbx_description
1 polymer ?
#
loop_
_entity_poly.entity_id
_entity_poly.type
_entity_poly.pdbx_seq_one_letter_code
_entity_poly.pdbx_strand_id
1 'polypeptide(L)'
;VAAMEVPPEKVSAYGVLDVDQDMGSVVSVKGMVEKPAPGTEPSNLAVIGRYILSPNVLTNLDNQETGAGGEIQLTDAIAREITQGHGVYGLRFRGERFDCGSKAGFLQATVAFGLSRDDLRDELMDYLQIATQISRAAQ
;
A
#
# COMPACT_ATOMS: atom_id res chain seq x y z
N VAL A 1 7.21 1.93 -9.37
CA VAL A 1 6.23 1.30 -8.46
C VAL A 1 5.20 2.31 -8.02
N ALA A 2 3.92 1.96 -7.92
CA ALA A 2 2.93 2.89 -7.39
C ALA A 2 2.98 2.90 -5.85
N ALA A 3 2.85 4.08 -5.25
CA ALA A 3 2.88 4.26 -3.82
C ALA A 3 1.86 5.31 -3.35
N MET A 4 1.48 5.24 -2.07
CA MET A 4 0.60 6.19 -1.42
C MET A 4 1.07 6.47 -0.01
N GLU A 5 0.77 7.65 0.51
CA GLU A 5 1.00 7.94 1.92
C GLU A 5 0.03 7.15 2.77
N VAL A 6 0.54 6.51 3.82
CA VAL A 6 -0.26 5.78 4.80
C VAL A 6 0.00 6.33 6.21
N PRO A 7 -0.98 6.23 7.12
CA PRO A 7 -0.78 6.57 8.52
C PRO A 7 0.36 5.72 9.14
N PRO A 8 1.19 6.28 10.05
CA PRO A 8 2.32 5.58 10.66
C PRO A 8 1.99 4.20 11.22
N GLU A 9 0.83 4.06 11.86
CA GLU A 9 0.34 2.81 12.45
C GLU A 9 0.08 1.69 11.43
N LYS A 10 -0.02 2.01 10.14
CA LYS A 10 -0.21 1.03 9.06
C LYS A 10 1.07 0.75 8.27
N VAL A 11 2.14 1.53 8.46
CA VAL A 11 3.36 1.46 7.63
C VAL A 11 4.02 0.08 7.68
N SER A 12 4.02 -0.57 8.85
CA SER A 12 4.63 -1.89 9.06
C SER A 12 3.95 -3.04 8.29
N ALA A 13 2.80 -2.80 7.67
CA ALA A 13 2.11 -3.77 6.83
C ALA A 13 2.57 -3.75 5.36
N TYR A 14 3.43 -2.80 4.96
CA TYR A 14 3.76 -2.54 3.56
C TYR A 14 5.27 -2.45 3.30
N GLY A 15 5.66 -2.56 2.03
CA GLY A 15 6.95 -2.09 1.55
C GLY A 15 6.98 -0.57 1.46
N VAL A 16 8.04 0.05 1.97
CA VAL A 16 8.16 1.51 2.12
C VAL A 16 9.32 2.04 1.30
N LEU A 17 9.08 3.13 0.58
CA LEU A 17 10.08 3.80 -0.25
C LEU A 17 10.93 4.76 0.58
N ASP A 18 12.24 4.71 0.39
CA ASP A 18 13.17 5.76 0.82
C ASP A 18 13.39 6.73 -0.35
N VAL A 19 12.87 7.96 -0.19
CA VAL A 19 12.83 8.96 -1.26
C VAL A 19 14.18 9.67 -1.36
N ASP A 20 14.68 9.76 -2.59
CA ASP A 20 15.88 10.55 -2.90
C ASP A 20 15.52 11.95 -3.40
N GLN A 21 14.77 12.02 -4.51
CA GLN A 21 14.27 13.28 -5.06
C GLN A 21 12.76 13.25 -5.24
N ASP A 22 12.11 14.32 -4.80
CA ASP A 22 10.69 14.53 -5.00
C ASP A 22 10.44 15.37 -6.25
N MET A 23 9.74 14.79 -7.24
CA MET A 23 9.36 15.44 -8.50
C MET A 23 7.83 15.57 -8.61
N GLY A 24 7.13 15.67 -7.48
CA GLY A 24 5.67 15.85 -7.43
C GLY A 24 4.91 14.54 -7.58
N SER A 25 4.44 14.19 -8.77
CA SER A 25 3.71 12.93 -8.97
C SER A 25 4.62 11.70 -9.00
N VAL A 26 5.91 11.90 -9.28
CA VAL A 26 6.93 10.86 -9.33
C VAL A 26 8.03 11.20 -8.32
N VAL A 27 8.60 10.19 -7.68
CA VAL A 27 9.75 10.32 -6.79
C VAL A 27 10.84 9.36 -7.25
N SER A 28 12.11 9.76 -7.18
CA SER A 28 13.22 8.80 -7.29
C SER A 28 13.44 8.14 -5.93
N VAL A 29 13.86 6.88 -5.97
CA VAL A 29 13.96 6.02 -4.79
C VAL A 29 15.43 5.61 -4.62
N LYS A 30 15.98 5.83 -3.42
CA LYS A 30 17.34 5.38 -3.03
C LYS A 30 17.35 4.15 -2.13
N GLY A 31 16.18 3.69 -1.69
CA GLY A 31 16.04 2.47 -0.91
C GLY A 31 14.59 2.02 -0.83
N MET A 32 14.39 0.75 -0.51
CA MET A 32 13.05 0.20 -0.27
C MET A 32 13.15 -0.87 0.81
N VAL A 33 12.22 -0.86 1.76
CA VAL A 33 12.25 -1.77 2.93
C VAL A 33 10.89 -2.46 3.06
N GLU A 34 10.88 -3.80 3.16
CA GLU A 34 9.67 -4.58 3.40
C GLU A 34 9.32 -4.56 4.90
N LYS A 35 8.08 -4.15 5.22
CA LYS A 35 7.51 -4.23 6.58
C LYS A 35 8.48 -3.71 7.66
N PRO A 36 8.89 -2.43 7.59
CA PRO A 36 9.83 -1.90 8.56
C PRO A 36 9.27 -2.01 9.97
N ALA A 37 10.17 -2.16 10.95
CA ALA A 37 9.79 -2.09 12.35
C ALA A 37 9.24 -0.68 12.66
N PRO A 38 8.27 -0.55 13.59
CA PRO A 38 7.76 0.76 13.98
C PRO A 38 8.88 1.71 14.41
N GLY A 39 8.95 2.90 13.80
CA GLY A 39 9.97 3.92 14.05
C GLY A 39 11.26 3.75 13.24
N THR A 40 11.35 2.72 12.38
CA THR A 40 12.49 2.52 11.46
C THR A 40 12.11 2.75 10.00
N GLU A 41 10.87 3.15 9.72
CA GLU A 41 10.42 3.46 8.37
C GLU A 41 11.17 4.66 7.78
N PRO A 42 11.68 4.56 6.53
CA PRO A 42 12.39 5.66 5.89
C PRO A 42 11.46 6.80 5.44
N SER A 43 10.16 6.51 5.28
CA SER A 43 9.11 7.47 4.99
C SER A 43 7.74 6.88 5.32
N ASN A 44 6.66 7.63 5.05
CA ASN A 44 5.29 7.11 5.09
C ASN A 44 4.77 6.69 3.69
N LEU A 45 5.63 6.63 2.67
CA LEU A 45 5.25 6.34 1.29
C LEU A 45 5.27 4.83 1.03
N ALA A 46 4.11 4.19 1.17
CA ALA A 46 3.93 2.75 1.07
C ALA A 46 3.56 2.29 -0.35
N VAL A 47 4.13 1.16 -0.78
CA VAL A 47 3.89 0.57 -2.10
C VAL A 47 2.54 -0.16 -2.15
N ILE A 48 1.78 0.08 -3.23
CA ILE A 48 0.37 -0.32 -3.32
C ILE A 48 0.07 -1.52 -4.22
N GLY A 49 1.06 -2.38 -4.46
CA GLY A 49 0.84 -3.61 -5.22
C GLY A 49 0.62 -3.38 -6.72
N ARG A 50 1.20 -2.31 -7.28
CA ARG A 50 1.21 -2.03 -8.73
C ARG A 50 2.63 -1.72 -9.18
N TYR A 51 3.13 -2.54 -10.10
CA TYR A 51 4.53 -2.56 -10.49
C TYR A 51 4.65 -2.55 -12.01
N ILE A 52 5.62 -1.80 -12.51
CA ILE A 52 6.19 -1.96 -13.83
C ILE A 52 7.64 -2.30 -13.56
N LEU A 53 8.05 -3.52 -13.92
CA LEU A 53 9.34 -4.09 -13.51
C LEU A 53 10.24 -4.27 -14.72
N SER A 54 11.51 -3.94 -14.56
CA SER A 54 12.56 -4.39 -15.47
C SER A 54 12.70 -5.92 -15.38
N PRO A 55 13.06 -6.62 -16.48
CA PRO A 55 13.38 -8.05 -16.43
C PRO A 55 14.46 -8.40 -15.39
N ASN A 56 15.39 -7.48 -15.11
CA ASN A 56 16.44 -7.67 -14.10
C ASN A 56 15.88 -7.98 -12.70
N VAL A 57 14.68 -7.47 -12.38
CA VAL A 57 14.01 -7.78 -11.09
C VAL A 57 13.72 -9.28 -10.98
N LEU A 58 13.36 -9.94 -12.09
CA LEU A 58 13.12 -11.38 -12.10
C LEU A 58 14.44 -12.16 -11.93
N THR A 59 15.54 -11.67 -12.51
CA THR A 59 16.88 -12.23 -12.27
C THR A 59 17.31 -12.07 -10.82
N ASN A 60 17.01 -10.93 -10.18
CA ASN A 60 17.30 -10.71 -8.77
C ASN A 60 16.49 -11.65 -7.88
N LEU A 61 15.22 -11.88 -8.19
CA LEU A 61 14.34 -12.84 -7.49
C LEU A 61 14.89 -14.26 -7.53
N ASP A 62 15.40 -14.71 -8.68
CA ASP A 62 15.93 -16.07 -8.86
C ASP A 62 17.18 -16.34 -7.99
N ASN A 63 17.92 -15.28 -7.67
CA ASN A 63 19.13 -15.32 -6.85
C ASN A 63 18.91 -14.82 -5.40
N GLN A 64 17.66 -14.74 -4.95
CA GLN A 64 17.32 -14.14 -3.67
C GLN A 64 17.11 -15.19 -2.57
N GLU A 65 17.65 -14.87 -1.39
CA GLU A 65 17.41 -15.64 -0.15
C GLU A 65 16.10 -15.20 0.52
N THR A 66 15.60 -15.99 1.47
CA THR A 66 14.37 -15.65 2.19
C THR A 66 14.55 -14.36 3.00
N GLY A 67 13.56 -13.47 2.90
CA GLY A 67 13.50 -12.18 3.59
C GLY A 67 12.48 -12.18 4.73
N ALA A 68 11.73 -11.08 4.84
CA ALA A 68 10.71 -10.91 5.86
C ALA A 68 9.70 -12.07 5.87
N GLY A 69 9.44 -12.64 7.06
CA GLY A 69 8.50 -13.76 7.23
C GLY A 69 8.98 -15.11 6.69
N GLY A 70 10.25 -15.22 6.25
CA GLY A 70 10.78 -16.45 5.64
C GLY A 70 10.35 -16.65 4.19
N GLU A 71 9.83 -15.60 3.53
CA GLU A 71 9.38 -15.61 2.14
C GLU A 71 10.40 -14.93 1.23
N ILE A 72 10.41 -15.28 -0.07
CA ILE A 72 11.17 -14.53 -1.07
C ILE A 72 10.38 -13.26 -1.41
N GLN A 73 10.91 -12.09 -1.03
CA GLN A 73 10.19 -10.83 -1.14
C GLN A 73 10.54 -10.09 -2.44
N LEU A 74 9.52 -9.74 -3.22
CA LEU A 74 9.68 -8.87 -4.39
C LEU A 74 10.30 -7.51 -4.03
N THR A 75 10.02 -7.01 -2.83
CA THR A 75 10.57 -5.75 -2.32
C THR A 75 12.10 -5.77 -2.29
N ASP A 76 12.73 -6.86 -1.82
CA ASP A 76 14.19 -6.89 -1.76
C ASP A 76 14.80 -7.05 -3.17
N ALA A 77 14.13 -7.74 -4.10
CA ALA A 77 14.57 -7.81 -5.49
C ALA A 77 14.57 -6.44 -6.18
N ILE A 78 13.56 -5.61 -5.89
CA ILE A 78 13.50 -4.22 -6.36
C ILE A 78 14.57 -3.38 -5.65
N ALA A 79 14.78 -3.57 -4.35
CA ALA A 79 15.83 -2.87 -3.61
C ALA A 79 17.23 -3.18 -4.19
N ARG A 80 17.47 -4.41 -4.64
CA ARG A 80 18.72 -4.79 -5.34
C ARG A 80 18.95 -3.98 -6.61
N GLU A 81 17.93 -3.71 -7.41
CA GLU A 81 18.07 -2.83 -8.60
C GLU A 81 18.60 -1.44 -8.22
N ILE A 82 18.11 -0.90 -7.10
CA ILE A 82 18.57 0.40 -6.59
C ILE A 82 20.06 0.34 -6.24
N THR A 83 20.48 -0.70 -5.52
CA THR A 83 21.89 -0.88 -5.12
C THR A 83 22.83 -1.11 -6.31
N GLN A 84 22.32 -1.65 -7.41
CA GLN A 84 23.07 -1.85 -8.67
C GLN A 84 23.12 -0.58 -9.54
N GLY A 85 22.50 0.53 -9.09
CA GLY A 85 22.48 1.80 -9.81
C GLY A 85 21.41 1.89 -10.90
N HIS A 86 20.48 0.93 -10.98
CA HIS A 86 19.32 1.04 -11.85
C HIS A 86 18.29 1.99 -11.23
N GLY A 87 17.70 2.85 -12.05
CA GLY A 87 16.72 3.83 -11.58
C GLY A 87 15.41 3.17 -11.15
N VAL A 88 15.02 3.35 -9.89
CA VAL A 88 13.69 2.99 -9.37
C VAL A 88 12.92 4.25 -9.01
N TYR A 89 11.66 4.28 -9.42
CA TYR A 89 10.78 5.42 -9.24
C TYR A 89 9.47 5.03 -8.56
N GLY A 90 9.04 5.86 -7.61
CA GLY A 90 7.71 5.81 -7.02
C GLY A 90 6.73 6.70 -7.77
N LEU A 91 5.56 6.21 -8.14
CA LEU A 91 4.46 7.02 -8.65
C LEU A 91 3.46 7.23 -7.52
N ARG A 92 3.24 8.49 -7.10
CA ARG A 92 2.21 8.84 -6.12
C ARG A 92 0.84 8.61 -6.73
N PHE A 93 0.17 7.56 -6.29
CA PHE A 93 -1.18 7.25 -6.72
C PHE A 93 -2.15 8.32 -6.20
N ARG A 94 -2.94 8.88 -7.11
CA ARG A 94 -3.99 9.85 -6.79
C ARG A 94 -5.33 9.15 -6.93
N GLY A 95 -5.89 8.74 -5.80
CA GLY A 95 -7.17 8.07 -5.73
C GLY A 95 -7.38 7.43 -4.37
N GLU A 96 -8.58 6.88 -4.17
CA GLU A 96 -8.88 6.10 -2.98
C GLU A 96 -8.47 4.64 -3.19
N ARG A 97 -7.76 4.08 -2.21
CA ARG A 97 -7.36 2.67 -2.22
C ARG A 97 -7.96 2.00 -1.00
N PHE A 98 -8.65 0.90 -1.22
CA PHE A 98 -9.10 0.01 -0.16
C PHE A 98 -8.18 -1.21 -0.07
N ASP A 99 -7.77 -1.56 1.15
CA ASP A 99 -7.01 -2.77 1.41
C ASP A 99 -7.95 -3.94 1.74
N CYS A 100 -8.38 -4.63 0.68
CA CYS A 100 -9.24 -5.80 0.80
C CYS A 100 -8.54 -7.05 1.36
N GLY A 101 -7.24 -6.99 1.67
CA GLY A 101 -6.55 -8.04 2.43
C GLY A 101 -6.94 -8.05 3.91
N SER A 102 -7.46 -6.93 4.43
CA SER A 102 -7.95 -6.82 5.80
C SER A 102 -9.49 -6.91 5.86
N LYS A 103 -10.04 -7.49 6.94
CA LYS A 103 -11.50 -7.58 7.13
C LYS A 103 -12.15 -6.19 7.16
N ALA A 104 -11.53 -5.25 7.87
CA ALA A 104 -12.02 -3.87 7.97
C ALA A 104 -11.96 -3.17 6.60
N GLY A 105 -10.84 -3.27 5.89
CA GLY A 105 -10.68 -2.65 4.56
C GLY A 105 -11.62 -3.24 3.51
N PHE A 106 -11.90 -4.55 3.58
CA PHE A 106 -12.92 -5.18 2.74
C PHE A 106 -14.34 -4.63 2.99
N LEU A 107 -14.73 -4.47 4.26
CA LEU A 107 -16.03 -3.87 4.60
C LEU A 107 -16.10 -2.40 4.16
N GLN A 108 -15.03 -1.63 4.36
CA GLN A 108 -14.93 -0.24 3.89
C GLN A 108 -15.10 -0.15 2.37
N ALA A 109 -14.41 -1.01 1.62
CA ALA A 109 -14.58 -1.09 0.16
C ALA A 109 -16.04 -1.39 -0.20
N THR A 110 -16.63 -2.39 0.44
CA THR A 110 -18.01 -2.83 0.17
C THR A 110 -19.01 -1.69 0.39
N VAL A 111 -18.87 -0.95 1.50
CA VAL A 111 -19.72 0.21 1.78
C VAL A 111 -19.49 1.33 0.76
N ALA A 112 -18.23 1.66 0.45
CA ALA A 112 -17.92 2.72 -0.51
C ALA A 112 -18.47 2.42 -1.92
N PHE A 113 -18.30 1.19 -2.40
CA PHE A 113 -18.86 0.74 -3.68
C PHE A 113 -20.38 0.58 -3.67
N GLY A 114 -20.97 0.20 -2.53
CA GLY A 114 -22.43 0.17 -2.38
C GLY A 114 -23.03 1.56 -2.45
N LEU A 115 -22.44 2.54 -1.76
CA LEU A 115 -22.90 3.92 -1.75
C LEU A 115 -22.64 4.66 -3.07
N SER A 116 -21.68 4.23 -3.89
CA SER A 116 -21.45 4.85 -5.21
C SER A 116 -22.47 4.42 -6.26
N ARG A 117 -23.23 3.34 -6.02
CA ARG A 117 -24.22 2.79 -6.93
C ARG A 117 -25.61 3.36 -6.72
N ASP A 118 -26.21 3.94 -7.75
CA ASP A 118 -27.51 4.59 -7.65
C ASP A 118 -28.65 3.61 -7.29
N ASP A 119 -28.54 2.33 -7.64
CA ASP A 119 -29.54 1.29 -7.32
C ASP A 119 -29.44 0.77 -5.87
N LEU A 120 -28.35 1.06 -5.16
CA LEU A 120 -28.10 0.57 -3.79
C LEU A 120 -27.93 1.69 -2.76
N ARG A 121 -27.58 2.90 -3.20
CA ARG A 121 -27.13 4.00 -2.33
C ARG A 121 -28.14 4.31 -1.23
N ASP A 122 -29.39 4.53 -1.60
CA ASP A 122 -30.40 5.05 -0.68
C ASP A 122 -30.74 4.01 0.40
N GLU A 123 -31.04 2.77 -0.01
CA GLU A 123 -31.35 1.68 0.93
C GLU A 123 -30.17 1.35 1.86
N LEU A 124 -28.93 1.36 1.34
CA LEU A 124 -27.74 1.12 2.15
C LEU A 124 -27.48 2.27 3.12
N MET A 125 -27.65 3.52 2.68
CA MET A 125 -27.45 4.70 3.53
C MET A 125 -28.42 4.70 4.71
N ASP A 126 -29.70 4.41 4.47
CA ASP A 126 -30.72 4.32 5.50
C ASP A 126 -30.37 3.25 6.55
N TYR A 127 -29.94 2.07 6.09
CA TYR A 127 -29.49 1.01 6.99
C TYR A 127 -28.28 1.43 7.85
N LEU A 128 -27.27 2.08 7.26
CA LEU A 128 -26.07 2.53 7.99
C LEU A 128 -26.40 3.59 9.05
N GLN A 129 -27.35 4.50 8.77
CA GLN A 129 -27.81 5.47 9.76
C GLN A 129 -28.47 4.79 10.96
N ILE A 130 -29.34 3.80 10.71
CA ILE A 130 -29.98 3.01 11.78
C ILE A 130 -28.92 2.25 12.59
N ALA A 131 -28.01 1.53 11.92
CA ALA A 131 -26.99 0.72 12.57
C ALA A 131 -26.07 1.55 13.49
N THR A 132 -25.69 2.76 13.06
CA THR A 132 -24.83 3.65 13.85
C THR A 132 -25.55 4.30 15.03
N GLN A 133 -26.87 4.51 14.95
CA GLN A 133 -27.68 4.99 16.07
C GLN A 133 -27.89 3.93 17.16
N ILE A 134 -28.14 2.67 16.76
CA ILE A 134 -28.25 1.54 17.71
C ILE A 134 -26.99 1.41 18.55
N SER A 135 -25.81 1.52 17.93
CA SER A 135 -24.54 1.45 18.63
C SER A 135 -24.32 2.57 19.66
N ARG A 136 -24.96 3.73 19.49
CA ARG A 136 -24.89 4.86 20.46
C ARG A 136 -25.87 4.71 21.62
N ALA A 137 -27.00 4.05 21.40
CA ALA A 137 -27.99 3.79 22.44
C ALA A 137 -27.60 2.62 23.36
N ALA A 138 -26.69 1.75 22.91
CA ALA A 138 -26.18 0.60 23.66
C ALA A 138 -24.87 0.89 24.45
N GLN A 139 -24.31 2.10 24.32
CA GLN A 139 -23.21 2.63 25.14
C GLN A 139 -23.77 3.54 26.23
#